data_AF-A0A090S4B4-F1
#
_entry.id   AF-A0A090S4B4-F1
#
_cell.length_a   1.000
_cell.length_b   1.000
_cell.length_c   1.000
_cell.angle_alpha   90.00
_cell.angle_beta   90.00
_cell.angle_gamma   90.00
#
_symmetry.space_group_name_H-M   'P 1'
#
loop_
_entity.id
_entity.type
_entity.pdbx_description
1 polymer ?
#
loop_
_entity_poly.entity_id
_entity_poly.type
_entity_poly.pdbx_seq_one_letter_code
_entity_poly.pdbx_strand_id
1 'polypeptide(L)'
;MAPFLLSDFREAHHHKSQQLFISNTALICQKLIDYELDIGLVEGKTLHPELDSRPFSEDEMCIVTSPKHPLAQQQQVTLSDLENSDWILREPGSGTREFSYAPSHQGSKSGMKLRAQHH
;
A
#
# COMPACT_ATOMS: atom_id res chain seq x y z
N MET A 1 3.66 6.02 7.63
CA MET A 1 3.58 5.19 8.85
C MET A 1 4.95 4.94 9.48
N ALA A 2 5.90 4.28 8.79
CA ALA A 2 7.16 3.84 9.40
C ALA A 2 7.99 4.90 10.16
N PRO A 3 8.14 6.16 9.70
CA PRO A 3 8.86 7.17 10.48
C PRO A 3 8.23 7.47 11.85
N PHE A 4 6.90 7.43 11.96
CA PHE A 4 6.20 7.67 13.23
C PHE A 4 6.39 6.50 14.20
N LEU A 5 6.28 5.26 13.71
CA LEU A 5 6.54 4.06 14.53
C LEU A 5 7.96 4.06 15.12
N LEU A 6 8.96 4.46 14.34
CA LEU A 6 10.34 4.58 14.82
C LEU A 6 10.50 5.69 15.86
N SER A 7 9.78 6.80 15.70
CA SER A 7 9.79 7.89 16.69
C SER A 7 9.21 7.41 18.02
N ASP A 8 8.02 6.80 17.99
CA ASP A 8 7.33 6.30 19.18
C ASP A 8 8.17 5.22 19.90
N PHE A 9 8.77 4.30 19.14
CA PHE A 9 9.65 3.27 19.70
C PHE A 9 10.90 3.86 20.37
N ARG A 10 11.52 4.88 19.76
CA ARG A 10 12.66 5.59 20.34
C ARG A 10 12.29 6.29 21.65
N GLU A 11 11.11 6.90 21.71
CA GLU A 11 10.63 7.56 22.92
C GLU A 11 10.34 6.55 24.04
N ALA A 12 9.69 5.42 23.71
CA ALA A 12 9.32 4.40 24.67
C ALA A 12 10.51 3.58 25.22
N HIS A 13 11.56 3.36 24.43
CA HIS A 13 12.65 2.44 24.77
C HIS A 13 14.05 3.06 24.80
N HIS A 14 14.20 4.35 24.46
CA HIS A 14 15.49 5.05 24.34
C HIS A 14 16.51 4.38 23.39
N HIS A 15 16.05 3.46 22.54
CA HIS A 15 16.88 2.87 21.49
C HIS A 15 17.22 3.96 20.47
N LYS A 16 18.50 4.21 20.17
CA LYS A 16 18.93 5.32 19.28
C LYS A 16 19.55 4.85 17.97
N SER A 17 19.91 3.58 17.86
CA SER A 17 20.49 3.00 16.65
C SER A 17 19.39 2.33 15.82
N GLN A 18 18.58 3.12 15.12
CA GLN A 18 17.60 2.60 14.15
C GLN A 18 18.04 2.95 12.74
N GLN A 19 17.79 2.05 11.80
CA GLN A 19 17.96 2.29 10.36
C GLN A 19 16.63 1.99 9.66
N LEU A 20 16.32 2.80 8.65
CA LEU A 20 15.15 2.60 7.80
C LEU A 20 15.62 2.35 6.38
N PHE A 21 15.22 1.21 5.82
CA PHE A 21 15.46 0.85 4.43
C PHE A 21 14.13 0.78 3.69
N ILE A 22 14.03 1.47 2.56
CA ILE A 22 12.81 1.52 1.75
C ILE A 22 13.11 0.89 0.39
N SER A 23 12.38 -0.17 0.06
CA SER A 23 12.44 -0.82 -1.24
C SER A 23 11.16 -1.62 -1.52
N ASN A 24 11.12 -2.34 -2.64
CA ASN A 24 10.03 -3.25 -2.95
C ASN A 24 10.05 -4.51 -2.08
N THR A 25 8.93 -5.23 -2.06
CA THR A 25 8.75 -6.46 -1.27
C THR A 25 9.82 -7.50 -1.57
N ALA A 26 10.17 -7.71 -2.85
CA ALA A 26 11.15 -8.73 -3.24
C ALA A 26 12.52 -8.48 -2.60
N LEU A 27 13.04 -7.25 -2.67
CA LEU A 27 14.34 -6.93 -2.08
C LEU A 27 14.30 -6.92 -0.55
N ILE A 28 13.21 -6.47 0.06
CA ILE A 28 13.03 -6.55 1.53
C ILE A 28 13.07 -8.01 1.98
N CYS A 29 12.34 -8.91 1.31
CA CYS A 29 12.34 -10.33 1.63
C CYS A 29 13.73 -10.95 1.50
N GLN A 30 14.45 -10.64 0.41
CA GLN A 30 15.81 -11.13 0.21
C GLN A 30 16.74 -10.69 1.35
N LYS A 31 16.70 -9.41 1.72
CA LYS A 31 17.52 -8.88 2.82
C LYS A 31 17.19 -9.45 4.19
N LEU A 32 15.94 -9.84 4.43
CA LEU A 32 15.55 -10.56 5.66
C LEU A 32 16.16 -11.97 5.68
N ILE A 33 16.12 -12.69 4.56
CA ILE A 33 16.72 -14.03 4.42
C ILE A 33 18.24 -13.95 4.59
N ASP A 34 18.87 -12.90 4.06
CA ASP A 34 20.31 -12.65 4.17
C ASP A 34 20.72 -12.06 5.54
N TYR A 35 19.78 -11.90 6.48
CA TYR A 35 19.98 -11.31 7.81
C TYR A 35 20.54 -9.88 7.82
N GLU A 36 20.31 -9.13 6.74
CA GLU A 36 20.67 -7.71 6.66
C GLU A 36 19.59 -6.79 7.24
N LEU A 37 18.36 -7.29 7.38
CA LEU A 37 17.25 -6.62 8.04
C LEU A 37 16.69 -7.49 9.17
N ASP A 38 16.22 -6.85 10.23
CA ASP A 38 15.57 -7.55 11.34
C ASP A 38 14.06 -7.73 11.12
N ILE A 39 13.40 -6.71 10.55
CA ILE A 39 11.95 -6.64 10.37
C ILE A 39 11.63 -6.00 9.02
N GLY A 40 10.67 -6.57 8.29
CA GLY A 40 10.12 -6.00 7.06
C GLY A 40 8.63 -5.69 7.19
N LEU A 41 8.22 -4.52 6.70
CA LEU A 41 6.82 -4.15 6.51
C LEU A 41 6.53 -4.19 5.01
N VAL A 42 5.66 -5.11 4.59
CA VAL A 42 5.35 -5.35 3.17
C VAL A 42 3.84 -5.45 2.96
N GLU A 43 3.40 -5.12 1.75
CA GLU A 43 2.00 -5.28 1.33
C GLU A 43 1.75 -6.73 0.86
N GLY A 44 0.56 -7.25 1.16
CA GLY A 44 0.16 -8.60 0.77
C GLY A 44 0.76 -9.72 1.63
N LYS A 45 0.49 -10.97 1.24
CA LYS A 45 1.06 -12.15 1.92
C LYS A 45 2.36 -12.56 1.25
N THR A 46 3.45 -12.57 2.00
CA THR A 46 4.70 -13.20 1.57
C THR A 46 4.65 -14.68 1.92
N LEU A 47 4.78 -15.56 0.91
CA LEU A 47 4.72 -17.03 1.08
C LEU A 47 6.12 -17.68 1.13
N HIS A 48 7.16 -16.93 1.51
CA HIS A 48 8.50 -17.50 1.58
C HIS A 48 8.61 -18.45 2.78
N PRO A 49 9.07 -19.71 2.61
CA PRO A 49 9.08 -20.71 3.68
C PRO A 49 9.97 -20.35 4.87
N GLU A 50 10.96 -19.48 4.65
CA GLU A 50 11.89 -19.03 5.70
C GLU A 50 11.41 -17.77 6.44
N LEU A 51 10.29 -17.15 6.03
CA LEU A 51 9.79 -15.92 6.62
C LEU A 51 8.46 -16.17 7.35
N ASP A 52 8.39 -15.75 8.62
CA ASP A 52 7.12 -15.65 9.36
C ASP A 52 6.46 -14.30 9.03
N SER A 53 5.22 -14.35 8.52
CA SER A 53 4.45 -13.17 8.13
C SER A 53 3.18 -13.07 8.94
N ARG A 54 2.95 -11.90 9.56
CA ARG A 54 1.79 -11.62 10.39
C ARG A 54 1.09 -10.34 9.95
N PRO A 55 -0.24 -10.32 9.82
CA PRO A 55 -0.98 -9.09 9.59
C PRO A 55 -0.70 -8.06 10.69
N PHE A 56 -0.38 -6.83 10.30
CA PHE A 56 -0.04 -5.75 11.23
C PHE A 56 -0.99 -4.55 11.10
N SER A 57 -1.29 -4.14 9.86
CA SER A 57 -2.20 -3.04 9.55
C SER A 57 -2.93 -3.34 8.25
N GLU A 58 -4.15 -2.82 8.14
CA GLU A 58 -4.88 -2.73 6.88
C GLU A 58 -4.62 -1.36 6.25
N ASP A 59 -4.58 -1.31 4.92
CA ASP A 59 -4.52 -0.06 4.15
C ASP A 59 -5.71 -0.01 3.17
N GLU A 60 -6.28 1.18 2.99
CA GLU A 60 -7.40 1.41 2.07
C GLU A 60 -6.89 2.00 0.76
N MET A 61 -7.00 1.25 -0.34
CA MET A 61 -6.78 1.80 -1.67
C MET A 61 -7.92 2.76 -2.04
N CYS A 62 -7.57 4.01 -2.36
CA CYS A 62 -8.51 5.01 -2.83
C CYS A 62 -8.17 5.49 -4.23
N ILE A 63 -9.21 5.83 -5.00
CA ILE A 63 -9.04 6.49 -6.30
C ILE A 63 -9.01 7.98 -6.03
N VAL A 64 -8.05 8.65 -6.66
CA VAL A 64 -7.91 10.09 -6.55
C VAL A 64 -8.10 10.71 -7.92
N THR A 65 -8.87 11.78 -7.96
CA THR A 65 -9.09 12.56 -9.18
C THR A 65 -9.06 14.06 -8.92
N SER A 66 -8.95 14.84 -9.99
CA SER A 66 -9.11 16.29 -9.94
C SER A 66 -10.50 16.65 -9.42
N PRO A 67 -10.65 17.70 -8.58
CA PRO A 67 -11.97 18.20 -8.17
C PRO A 67 -12.88 18.58 -9.33
N LYS A 68 -12.30 18.89 -10.50
CA LYS A 68 -13.03 19.24 -11.73
C LYS A 68 -13.44 18.03 -12.57
N HIS A 69 -13.03 16.81 -12.19
CA HIS A 69 -13.39 15.61 -12.92
C HIS A 69 -14.89 15.32 -12.79
N PRO A 70 -15.60 14.89 -13.85
CA PRO A 70 -17.04 14.64 -13.80
C PRO A 70 -17.46 13.68 -12.67
N LEU A 71 -16.69 12.62 -12.46
CA LEU A 71 -16.97 11.65 -11.38
C LEU A 71 -16.80 12.22 -9.97
N ALA A 72 -16.03 13.31 -9.79
CA ALA A 72 -15.90 13.95 -8.48
C ALA A 72 -17.19 14.66 -8.03
N GLN A 73 -18.10 14.95 -8.97
CA GLN A 73 -19.38 15.62 -8.70
C GLN A 73 -20.53 14.62 -8.45
N GLN A 74 -20.28 13.32 -8.61
CA GLN A 74 -21.28 12.28 -8.38
C GLN A 74 -21.29 11.86 -6.90
N GLN A 75 -22.47 11.62 -6.35
CA GLN A 75 -22.61 11.10 -4.97
C GLN A 75 -22.16 9.65 -4.84
N GLN A 76 -22.26 8.87 -5.91
CA GLN A 76 -21.85 7.48 -5.95
C GLN A 76 -21.21 7.20 -7.29
N VAL A 77 -20.08 6.49 -7.26
CA VAL A 77 -19.29 6.10 -8.43
C VAL A 77 -19.17 4.58 -8.41
N THR A 78 -19.50 3.96 -9.53
CA THR A 78 -19.38 2.52 -9.75
C THR A 78 -18.06 2.18 -10.44
N LEU A 79 -17.67 0.90 -10.44
CA LEU A 79 -16.48 0.47 -11.18
C LEU A 79 -16.60 0.72 -12.68
N SER A 80 -17.80 0.55 -13.25
CA SER A 80 -18.05 0.77 -14.67
C SER A 80 -17.94 2.24 -15.09
N ASP A 81 -18.17 3.18 -14.18
CA ASP A 81 -17.96 4.61 -14.45
C ASP A 81 -16.47 4.93 -14.66
N LEU A 82 -15.58 4.11 -14.12
CA LEU A 82 -14.12 4.28 -14.19
C LEU A 82 -13.48 3.63 -15.42
N GLU A 83 -14.18 2.71 -16.09
CA GLU A 83 -13.67 1.98 -17.27
C GLU A 83 -13.32 2.93 -18.42
N ASN A 84 -14.03 4.07 -18.51
CA ASN A 84 -13.86 5.07 -19.57
C ASN A 84 -12.94 6.24 -19.15
N SER A 85 -12.22 6.13 -18.03
CA SER A 85 -11.32 7.18 -17.53
C SER A 85 -9.86 6.95 -17.97
N ASP A 86 -9.11 8.04 -18.15
CA ASP A 86 -7.67 7.98 -18.34
C ASP A 86 -6.97 7.70 -16.99
N TRP A 87 -6.14 6.66 -16.95
CA TRP A 87 -5.46 6.23 -15.74
C TRP A 87 -3.98 6.61 -15.71
N ILE A 88 -3.58 7.33 -14.66
CA ILE A 88 -2.17 7.49 -14.31
C ILE A 88 -1.80 6.35 -13.36
N LEU A 89 -1.08 5.37 -13.89
CA LEU A 89 -0.71 4.17 -13.15
C LEU A 89 0.77 4.21 -12.74
N ARG A 90 1.08 3.64 -11.58
CA ARG A 90 2.46 3.48 -11.07
C ARG A 90 3.27 2.50 -11.90
N GLU A 91 4.58 2.60 -11.84
CA GLU A 91 5.53 1.73 -12.51
C GLU A 91 5.29 0.22 -12.22
N PRO A 92 5.59 -0.67 -13.18
CA PRO A 92 5.53 -2.12 -12.98
C PRO A 92 6.39 -2.57 -11.79
N GLY A 93 5.90 -3.55 -11.02
CA GLY A 93 6.58 -4.05 -9.81
C GLY A 93 6.33 -3.24 -8.54
N SER A 94 5.48 -2.20 -8.61
CA SER A 94 4.93 -1.57 -7.40
C SER A 94 3.72 -2.35 -6.88
N GLY A 95 3.61 -2.53 -5.56
CA GLY A 95 2.50 -3.27 -4.94
C GLY A 95 1.13 -2.72 -5.34
N THR A 96 0.99 -1.40 -5.42
CA THR A 96 -0.22 -0.72 -5.90
C THR A 96 -0.57 -1.05 -7.36
N ARG A 97 0.43 -1.13 -8.26
CA ARG A 97 0.22 -1.47 -9.68
C ARG A 97 -0.15 -2.94 -9.84
N GLU A 98 0.48 -3.83 -9.09
CA GLU A 98 0.14 -5.26 -9.10
C GLU A 98 -1.29 -5.51 -8.60
N PHE A 99 -1.70 -4.79 -7.55
CA PHE A 99 -3.08 -4.84 -7.06
C PHE A 99 -4.11 -4.38 -8.10
N SER A 100 -3.76 -3.39 -8.93
CA SER A 100 -4.63 -2.90 -10.01
C SER A 100 -4.88 -3.95 -11.11
N TYR A 101 -4.01 -4.96 -11.22
CA TYR A 101 -4.15 -6.08 -12.17
C TYR A 101 -4.73 -7.36 -11.55
N ALA A 102 -4.85 -7.41 -10.23
CA ALA A 102 -5.40 -8.58 -9.56
C ALA A 102 -6.86 -8.77 -10.00
N PRO A 103 -7.25 -9.95 -10.53
CA PRO A 103 -8.64 -10.21 -10.90
C PRO A 103 -9.50 -9.97 -9.66
N SER A 104 -10.45 -9.04 -9.80
CA SER A 104 -11.32 -8.53 -8.75
C SER A 104 -11.53 -9.57 -7.65
N HIS A 105 -10.92 -9.35 -6.48
CA HIS A 105 -11.13 -10.22 -5.32
C HIS A 105 -12.65 -10.30 -5.07
N GLN A 106 -13.24 -11.41 -5.51
CA GLN A 106 -14.60 -11.79 -5.20
C GLN A 106 -14.68 -11.90 -3.68
N GLY A 107 -15.28 -10.90 -3.02
CA GLY A 107 -15.59 -11.00 -1.60
C GLY A 107 -15.75 -9.70 -0.84
N SER A 108 -15.07 -8.61 -1.19
CA SER A 108 -15.24 -7.36 -0.42
C SER A 108 -16.23 -6.43 -1.13
N LYS A 109 -17.46 -6.36 -0.60
CA LYS A 109 -18.41 -5.26 -0.87
C LYS A 109 -17.92 -3.94 -0.23
N SER A 110 -16.65 -3.58 -0.41
CA SER A 110 -16.13 -2.29 0.00
C SER A 110 -15.94 -1.46 -1.25
N GLY A 111 -16.86 -0.51 -1.47
CA GLY A 111 -16.78 0.41 -2.60
C GLY A 111 -15.45 1.15 -2.58
N MET A 112 -14.75 1.19 -3.71
CA MET A 112 -13.57 2.04 -3.87
C MET A 112 -14.00 3.48 -3.60
N LYS A 113 -13.43 4.10 -2.56
CA LYS A 113 -13.73 5.48 -2.21
C LYS A 113 -13.01 6.39 -3.21
N LEU A 114 -13.78 7.16 -3.96
CA LEU A 114 -13.24 8.26 -4.77
C LEU A 114 -13.02 9.48 -3.85
N ARG A 115 -11.81 10.03 -3.87
CA ARG A 115 -11.48 11.27 -3.16
C ARG A 115 -11.05 12.34 -4.17
N ALA A 116 -11.69 13.50 -4.12
CA ALA A 116 -11.20 14.68 -4.82
C ALA A 116 -10.04 15.30 -4.00
N GLN A 117 -8.88 15.52 -4.62
CA GLN A 117 -7.80 16.24 -3.96
C GLN A 117 -8.10 17.74 -3.93
N HIS A 118 -8.41 18.29 -2.76
CA HIS A 118 -8.46 19.74 -2.57
C HIS A 118 -7.03 20.28 -2.52
N HIS A 119 -6.73 21.26 -3.39
CA HIS A 119 -5.52 22.07 -3.33
C HIS A 119 -5.55 23.02 -2.13
#